data_AF-A0A7Z9NRL5-F1
#
_entry.id   AF-A0A7Z9NRL5-F1
#
_cell.length_a   1.000
_cell.length_b   1.000
_cell.length_c   1.000
_cell.angle_alpha   90.00
_cell.angle_beta   90.00
_cell.angle_gamma   90.00
#
_symmetry.space_group_name_H-M   'P 1'
#
loop_
_entity.id
_entity.type
_entity.pdbx_description
1 polymer ?
#
loop_
_entity_poly.entity_id
_entity_poly.type
_entity_poly.pdbx_seq_one_letter_code
_entity_poly.pdbx_strand_id
1 'polypeptide(L)'
;MFKASKKFNFLYSYLFLLFLFFLFSAPIHIIAEENPLPLSYNWIPQFYGKLKGESKLLYTRSFARSQLRFVDIDHDGDDDLFIGKADGRIAFFLNHGSFSSPLYKLKTEDFVVIHEGVDEQNNSTHLRTVLDVGDNAAPEFVDIDNDGDFDLFIGSKDGHIFHYENRGNRLSPVFFRKTPIYMGLKFGGNSVPRFADINGDRAFDLLVGTSSGKVYVYFNSGMIDDAVFCPEFNIADPPDIRCKYQPELVADVAPLIDAVPDFVDWDHDRDLDLVVGKSNGKINFYLNTGDRYAPQWSLKSKHFQFIDTGGNVAPAFHDLDRDNFPELFLGTSSSMVIYYKNNEVLIDQLRKIRAVQLDKLGKSASFEKILLQACNQLNGLPECLGTLSAAFGAPQNAKLTSIEELYPYILRPDLSIDTNLEVVALVTEASEDIKESETDISLQGRTDEVEETQQKDDGNSDDDAVQGEQAVAEGEKISKPIAKNQKIEKLKSQGIITRNQLWLASRNFLQIESLGGSERHSFITSGDWNKDGRLDILVGSRSGEIFAFENRAKSGTDWYPVYFPALKKNKRKFSTPVLADLDGD
;
A
#
# COMPACT_ATOMS: atom_id res chain seq x y z
N MET A 1 -26.99 37.51 60.40
CA MET A 1 -28.31 38.06 60.74
C MET A 1 -28.55 39.34 59.94
N PHE A 2 -29.19 39.26 58.77
CA PHE A 2 -29.80 40.40 58.05
C PHE A 2 -30.97 39.86 57.20
N LYS A 3 -31.88 40.73 56.73
CA LYS A 3 -33.25 40.36 56.32
C LYS A 3 -33.46 40.22 54.80
N ALA A 4 -34.54 39.50 54.48
CA ALA A 4 -35.16 39.33 53.16
C ALA A 4 -35.77 40.67 52.62
N SER A 5 -36.44 40.78 51.46
CA SER A 5 -37.27 39.79 50.74
C SER A 5 -37.71 40.25 49.34
N LYS A 6 -38.28 39.31 48.56
CA LYS A 6 -39.57 39.46 47.85
C LYS A 6 -40.16 38.10 47.49
N LYS A 7 -41.48 38.01 47.30
CA LYS A 7 -42.25 36.81 46.89
C LYS A 7 -43.03 37.09 45.60
N PHE A 8 -43.41 36.04 44.87
CA PHE A 8 -44.78 35.86 44.36
C PHE A 8 -45.11 34.36 44.25
N ASN A 9 -46.40 33.99 44.18
CA ASN A 9 -46.92 32.60 44.19
C ASN A 9 -47.54 32.24 42.80
N PHE A 10 -48.08 31.05 42.47
CA PHE A 10 -48.44 29.80 43.19
C PHE A 10 -47.88 28.56 42.40
N LEU A 11 -48.47 27.39 42.06
CA LEU A 11 -49.81 26.78 42.25
C LEU A 11 -49.83 25.23 42.00
N TYR A 12 -49.94 24.40 43.06
CA TYR A 12 -50.26 22.94 43.05
C TYR A 12 -49.23 22.03 42.33
N SER A 13 -49.12 20.69 42.49
CA SER A 13 -49.64 19.60 43.37
C SER A 13 -48.84 18.32 43.01
N TYR A 14 -48.56 17.26 43.80
CA TYR A 14 -48.87 16.76 45.17
C TYR A 14 -47.60 16.01 45.69
N LEU A 15 -47.35 15.65 46.97
CA LEU A 15 -47.85 14.51 47.78
C LEU A 15 -47.82 13.11 47.07
N PHE A 16 -47.43 11.99 47.69
CA PHE A 16 -46.83 11.71 49.02
C PHE A 16 -46.38 10.23 49.12
N LEU A 17 -45.23 9.93 49.76
CA LEU A 17 -45.13 8.90 50.81
C LEU A 17 -43.77 8.96 51.54
N LEU A 18 -43.69 8.36 52.74
CA LEU A 18 -42.52 8.35 53.62
C LEU A 18 -42.62 7.16 54.60
N PHE A 19 -41.52 6.89 55.32
CA PHE A 19 -41.42 6.18 56.62
C PHE A 19 -41.20 4.65 56.67
N LEU A 20 -40.57 4.25 57.80
CA LEU A 20 -40.26 2.91 58.34
C LEU A 20 -39.02 2.17 57.76
N PHE A 21 -38.11 1.59 58.56
CA PHE A 21 -37.93 1.65 60.04
C PHE A 21 -36.46 1.40 60.48
N PHE A 22 -36.24 1.27 61.80
CA PHE A 22 -34.93 1.32 62.50
C PHE A 22 -34.29 -0.05 62.81
N LEU A 23 -32.98 -0.01 63.10
CA LEU A 23 -32.16 -0.96 63.90
C LEU A 23 -31.92 -2.40 63.37
N PHE A 24 -30.64 -2.69 63.07
CA PHE A 24 -29.84 -3.65 63.86
C PHE A 24 -28.36 -3.24 63.79
N SER A 25 -27.62 -3.40 64.88
CA SER A 25 -26.19 -3.01 64.97
C SER A 25 -25.36 -4.13 65.59
N ALA A 26 -24.39 -4.65 64.85
CA ALA A 26 -23.38 -5.60 65.33
C ALA A 26 -21.97 -5.05 65.04
N PRO A 27 -21.00 -5.21 65.95
CA PRO A 27 -19.64 -4.73 65.74
C PRO A 27 -18.89 -5.67 64.79
N ILE A 28 -18.50 -5.18 63.62
CA ILE A 28 -17.59 -5.89 62.71
C ILE A 28 -16.15 -5.56 63.14
N HIS A 29 -15.40 -6.58 63.57
CA HIS A 29 -13.95 -6.46 63.68
C HIS A 29 -13.34 -6.49 62.29
N ILE A 30 -12.87 -5.33 61.81
CA ILE A 30 -12.05 -5.24 60.60
C ILE A 30 -10.61 -5.59 61.00
N ILE A 31 -10.14 -6.75 60.56
CA ILE A 31 -8.70 -7.03 60.49
C ILE A 31 -8.21 -6.42 59.18
N ALA A 32 -7.26 -5.49 59.26
CA ALA A 32 -6.59 -4.96 58.09
C ALA A 32 -5.53 -5.97 57.62
N GLU A 33 -5.92 -6.86 56.71
CA GLU A 33 -4.98 -7.71 55.99
C GLU A 33 -4.32 -6.87 54.89
N GLU A 34 -3.04 -6.51 55.09
CA GLU A 34 -2.24 -5.76 54.12
C GLU A 34 -1.97 -6.61 52.88
N ASN A 35 -2.92 -6.59 51.95
CA ASN A 35 -2.72 -7.10 50.60
C ASN A 35 -1.62 -6.26 49.95
N PRO A 36 -0.43 -6.82 49.64
CA PRO A 36 0.60 -6.07 48.94
C PRO A 36 0.08 -5.77 47.54
N LEU A 37 -0.15 -4.49 47.25
CA LEU A 37 -0.51 -4.06 45.89
C LEU A 37 0.61 -4.51 44.94
N PRO A 38 0.35 -5.42 43.98
CA PRO A 38 1.37 -5.79 43.03
C PRO A 38 1.73 -4.54 42.23
N LEU A 39 3.02 -4.19 42.21
CA LEU A 39 3.55 -3.10 41.39
C LEU A 39 3.50 -3.49 39.91
N SER A 40 2.29 -3.40 39.33
CA SER A 40 2.08 -3.47 37.90
C SER A 40 2.66 -2.21 37.26
N TYR A 41 3.96 -2.26 36.95
CA TYR A 41 4.62 -1.32 36.05
C TYR A 41 4.01 -1.47 34.64
N ASN A 42 2.82 -0.90 34.47
CA ASN A 42 2.11 -0.84 33.20
C ASN A 42 2.82 0.17 32.30
N TRP A 43 3.90 -0.29 31.67
CA TRP A 43 4.60 0.41 30.61
C TRP A 43 3.65 0.67 29.44
N ILE A 44 3.07 1.86 29.41
CA ILE A 44 2.34 2.36 28.24
C ILE A 44 3.38 2.48 27.10
N PRO A 45 3.22 1.76 25.97
CA PRO A 45 4.18 1.85 24.88
C PRO A 45 4.26 3.28 24.34
N GLN A 46 5.45 3.90 24.40
CA GLN A 46 5.67 5.20 23.77
C GLN A 46 6.04 5.00 22.30
N PHE A 47 5.02 5.03 21.45
CA PHE A 47 5.16 4.99 19.99
C PHE A 47 5.91 6.19 19.42
N TYR A 48 5.97 7.32 20.12
CA TYR A 48 6.74 8.49 19.68
C TYR A 48 7.71 8.91 20.78
N GLY A 49 8.95 9.17 20.37
CA GLY A 49 10.02 9.71 21.20
C GLY A 49 11.07 10.36 20.30
N LYS A 50 12.09 10.96 20.88
CA LYS A 50 13.20 11.51 20.10
C LYS A 50 14.33 10.52 19.93
N LEU A 51 15.02 10.62 18.80
CA LEU A 51 16.27 9.93 18.51
C LEU A 51 17.28 11.00 18.11
N LYS A 52 18.24 11.28 18.98
CA LYS A 52 19.24 12.36 18.80
C LYS A 52 18.61 13.76 18.60
N GLY A 53 17.51 14.05 19.28
CA GLY A 53 16.81 15.34 19.25
C GLY A 53 15.64 15.45 18.25
N GLU A 54 15.64 14.63 17.20
CA GLU A 54 14.55 14.54 16.22
C GLU A 54 13.43 13.62 16.71
N SER A 55 12.17 14.08 16.68
CA SER A 55 11.01 13.21 16.97
C SER A 55 10.84 12.15 15.88
N LYS A 56 10.65 10.89 16.27
CA LYS A 56 10.44 9.73 15.39
C LYS A 56 9.33 8.84 15.92
N LEU A 57 8.78 8.00 15.05
CA LEU A 57 7.92 6.89 15.43
C LEU A 57 8.81 5.71 15.85
N LEU A 58 8.90 5.46 17.15
CA LEU A 58 9.78 4.47 17.76
C LEU A 58 9.00 3.19 18.08
N TYR A 59 9.58 2.06 17.72
CA TYR A 59 8.99 0.75 17.94
C TYR A 59 10.04 -0.31 18.29
N THR A 60 9.56 -1.47 18.74
CA THR A 60 10.39 -2.65 19.03
C THR A 60 9.90 -3.93 18.35
N ARG A 61 8.69 -3.93 17.77
CA ARG A 61 8.15 -5.03 16.93
C ARG A 61 8.12 -4.62 15.46
N SER A 62 8.77 -5.40 14.60
CA SER A 62 9.00 -5.04 13.19
C SER A 62 7.71 -4.79 12.38
N PHE A 63 7.69 -3.66 11.66
CA PHE A 63 6.74 -3.32 10.60
C PHE A 63 7.12 -3.96 9.24
N ALA A 64 7.94 -5.02 9.21
CA ALA A 64 8.29 -5.68 7.96
C ALA A 64 7.04 -6.33 7.33
N ARG A 65 6.97 -6.31 6.00
CA ARG A 65 5.83 -6.78 5.21
C ARG A 65 4.51 -6.06 5.56
N SER A 66 4.58 -4.77 5.90
CA SER A 66 3.41 -3.91 6.11
C SER A 66 2.37 -4.07 5.00
N GLN A 67 1.16 -4.49 5.35
CA GLN A 67 0.00 -4.50 4.47
C GLN A 67 -0.85 -3.29 4.82
N LEU A 68 -0.73 -2.22 4.04
CA LEU A 68 -1.42 -0.95 4.30
C LEU A 68 -2.86 -1.00 3.76
N ARG A 69 -3.81 -0.51 4.55
CA ARG A 69 -5.19 -0.18 4.16
C ARG A 69 -5.55 1.21 4.69
N PHE A 70 -6.18 2.00 3.86
CA PHE A 70 -6.73 3.31 4.20
C PHE A 70 -8.26 3.21 4.23
N VAL A 71 -8.91 3.74 5.25
CA VAL A 71 -10.37 3.69 5.44
C VAL A 71 -10.85 4.75 6.44
N ASP A 72 -11.84 5.55 6.05
CA ASP A 72 -12.65 6.44 6.92
C ASP A 72 -13.47 5.62 7.94
N ILE A 73 -12.80 5.10 8.98
CA ILE A 73 -13.32 4.06 9.89
C ILE A 73 -14.18 4.59 11.06
N ASP A 74 -14.03 5.87 11.41
CA ASP A 74 -14.90 6.56 12.37
C ASP A 74 -15.76 7.66 11.70
N HIS A 75 -15.86 7.63 10.37
CA HIS A 75 -16.75 8.45 9.54
C HIS A 75 -16.67 9.97 9.81
N ASP A 76 -15.47 10.41 10.18
CA ASP A 76 -15.01 11.81 10.30
C ASP A 76 -14.89 12.48 8.92
N GLY A 77 -14.58 11.69 7.89
CA GLY A 77 -14.47 12.12 6.50
C GLY A 77 -13.05 12.19 5.96
N ASP A 78 -12.02 11.81 6.73
CA ASP A 78 -10.69 11.48 6.22
C ASP A 78 -10.23 10.04 6.55
N ASP A 79 -9.28 9.52 5.77
CA ASP A 79 -8.99 8.09 5.73
C ASP A 79 -7.90 7.67 6.74
N ASP A 80 -8.30 6.86 7.72
CA ASP A 80 -7.45 6.26 8.75
C ASP A 80 -6.58 5.13 8.21
N LEU A 81 -5.40 4.90 8.81
CA LEU A 81 -4.42 3.94 8.28
C LEU A 81 -4.25 2.71 9.18
N PHE A 82 -4.59 1.54 8.65
CA PHE A 82 -4.35 0.24 9.24
C PHE A 82 -3.16 -0.45 8.55
N ILE A 83 -2.29 -1.08 9.35
CA ILE A 83 -1.13 -1.82 8.86
C ILE A 83 -1.12 -3.23 9.45
N GLY A 84 -1.39 -4.22 8.61
CA GLY A 84 -1.09 -5.62 8.92
C GLY A 84 0.41 -5.87 8.90
N LYS A 85 0.92 -6.63 9.88
CA LYS A 85 2.36 -6.83 10.09
C LYS A 85 2.75 -8.31 9.92
N ALA A 86 4.04 -8.53 9.64
CA ALA A 86 4.61 -9.88 9.60
C ALA A 86 4.41 -10.69 10.90
N ASP A 87 4.23 -10.03 12.05
CA ASP A 87 4.06 -10.65 13.38
C ASP A 87 2.59 -10.87 13.79
N GLY A 88 1.71 -11.09 12.81
CA GLY A 88 0.32 -11.53 12.99
C GLY A 88 -0.68 -10.46 13.42
N ARG A 89 -0.21 -9.23 13.73
CA ARG A 89 -1.03 -8.18 14.35
C ARG A 89 -1.22 -6.96 13.46
N ILE A 90 -2.18 -6.13 13.84
CA ILE A 90 -2.50 -4.86 13.20
C ILE A 90 -1.99 -3.71 14.05
N ALA A 91 -1.25 -2.80 13.41
CA ALA A 91 -1.02 -1.46 13.90
C ALA A 91 -2.05 -0.49 13.31
N PHE A 92 -2.65 0.34 14.16
CA PHE A 92 -3.70 1.29 13.80
C PHE A 92 -3.19 2.72 14.00
N PHE A 93 -3.31 3.55 12.96
CA PHE A 93 -2.90 4.95 12.95
C PHE A 93 -4.12 5.84 12.77
N LEU A 94 -4.45 6.59 13.82
CA LEU A 94 -5.48 7.62 13.75
C LEU A 94 -4.91 8.84 13.03
N ASN A 95 -5.61 9.34 12.02
CA ASN A 95 -5.34 10.59 11.35
C ASN A 95 -5.71 11.75 12.30
N HIS A 96 -4.93 12.82 12.24
CA HIS A 96 -5.10 14.02 13.05
C HIS A 96 -4.92 15.29 12.20
N GLY A 97 -5.10 15.18 10.89
CA GLY A 97 -4.87 16.23 9.92
C GLY A 97 -6.16 16.70 9.26
N SER A 98 -6.25 16.45 7.97
CA SER A 98 -7.46 16.44 7.15
C SER A 98 -7.16 15.55 5.92
N PHE A 99 -8.16 15.15 5.14
CA PHE A 99 -7.94 14.46 3.86
C PHE A 99 -6.88 15.18 2.99
N SER A 100 -6.93 16.51 2.89
CA SER A 100 -5.98 17.31 2.09
C SER A 100 -4.56 17.43 2.66
N SER A 101 -4.33 16.97 3.89
CA SER A 101 -3.05 17.10 4.61
C SER A 101 -3.02 16.14 5.82
N PRO A 102 -2.97 14.82 5.60
CA PRO A 102 -3.11 13.83 6.66
C PRO A 102 -1.91 13.83 7.62
N LEU A 103 -2.17 13.44 8.86
CA LEU A 103 -1.21 13.41 9.97
C LEU A 103 -1.42 12.14 10.81
N TYR A 104 -1.06 11.00 10.25
CA TYR A 104 -1.13 9.69 10.92
C TYR A 104 -0.33 9.63 12.22
N LYS A 105 -0.99 9.24 13.31
CA LYS A 105 -0.34 8.93 14.59
C LYS A 105 -0.70 7.53 15.05
N LEU A 106 0.31 6.72 15.34
CA LEU A 106 0.15 5.36 15.85
C LEU A 106 -0.66 5.37 17.16
N LYS A 107 -1.86 4.78 17.10
CA LYS A 107 -2.81 4.63 18.21
C LYS A 107 -2.50 3.37 19.03
N THR A 108 -2.20 2.26 18.36
CA THR A 108 -1.79 0.98 18.97
C THR A 108 -1.11 0.06 17.95
N GLU A 109 -0.14 -0.75 18.39
CA GLU A 109 0.39 -1.92 17.66
C GLU A 109 -0.30 -3.25 18.04
N ASP A 110 -1.13 -3.20 19.07
CA ASP A 110 -1.84 -4.32 19.66
C ASP A 110 -3.34 -3.96 19.61
N PHE A 111 -3.91 -3.97 18.40
CA PHE A 111 -5.33 -3.69 18.14
C PHE A 111 -6.22 -4.73 18.85
N VAL A 112 -7.43 -4.36 19.29
CA VAL A 112 -8.25 -5.18 20.20
C VAL A 112 -9.55 -5.62 19.55
N VAL A 113 -9.85 -6.92 19.66
CA VAL A 113 -11.06 -7.59 19.15
C VAL A 113 -11.81 -8.29 20.28
N ILE A 114 -13.07 -8.62 20.03
CA ILE A 114 -13.90 -9.43 20.91
C ILE A 114 -14.03 -10.84 20.34
N HIS A 115 -13.83 -11.82 21.22
CA HIS A 115 -14.12 -13.22 20.97
C HIS A 115 -15.35 -13.63 21.78
N GLU A 116 -16.39 -14.10 21.08
CA GLU A 116 -17.55 -14.72 21.71
C GLU A 116 -17.25 -16.19 22.01
N GLY A 117 -17.66 -16.63 23.19
CA GLY A 117 -17.51 -18.01 23.64
C GLY A 117 -18.47 -18.31 24.79
N VAL A 118 -18.35 -19.49 25.39
CA VAL A 118 -19.12 -19.88 26.59
C VAL A 118 -18.20 -20.19 27.76
N ASP A 119 -18.65 -19.89 28.97
CA ASP A 119 -17.98 -20.31 30.20
C ASP A 119 -18.26 -21.80 30.53
N GLU A 120 -17.66 -22.30 31.62
CA GLU A 120 -17.88 -23.67 32.12
C GLU A 120 -19.33 -23.96 32.55
N GLN A 121 -20.18 -22.93 32.62
CA GLN A 121 -21.59 -22.98 33.00
C GLN A 121 -22.53 -22.77 31.79
N ASN A 122 -21.96 -22.69 30.57
CA ASN A 122 -22.65 -22.45 29.30
C ASN A 122 -23.34 -21.07 29.20
N ASN A 123 -22.84 -20.04 29.91
CA ASN A 123 -23.21 -18.65 29.69
C ASN A 123 -22.36 -18.02 28.58
N SER A 124 -22.95 -17.16 27.75
CA SER A 124 -22.21 -16.38 26.74
C SER A 124 -21.21 -15.42 27.39
N THR A 125 -19.99 -15.37 26.88
CA THR A 125 -18.89 -14.51 27.36
C THR A 125 -18.21 -13.78 26.22
N HIS A 126 -17.83 -12.52 26.45
CA HIS A 126 -17.17 -11.66 25.47
C HIS A 126 -15.73 -11.39 25.92
N LEU A 127 -14.77 -12.17 25.42
CA LEU A 127 -13.36 -12.02 25.78
C LEU A 127 -12.68 -10.99 24.87
N ARG A 128 -12.29 -9.85 25.44
CA ARG A 128 -11.42 -8.86 24.75
C ARG A 128 -9.99 -9.39 24.68
N THR A 129 -9.43 -9.49 23.48
CA THR A 129 -8.03 -9.89 23.26
C THR A 129 -7.34 -8.94 22.29
N VAL A 130 -6.02 -8.92 22.32
CA VAL A 130 -5.26 -8.42 21.16
C VAL A 130 -5.62 -9.28 19.93
N LEU A 131 -5.80 -8.64 18.78
CA LEU A 131 -5.97 -9.28 17.49
C LEU A 131 -4.62 -9.84 17.06
N ASP A 132 -4.54 -11.16 16.89
CA ASP A 132 -3.37 -11.86 16.35
C ASP A 132 -3.82 -13.02 15.45
N VAL A 133 -3.44 -12.99 14.17
CA VAL A 133 -3.67 -14.06 13.18
C VAL A 133 -2.41 -14.93 12.96
N GLY A 134 -1.44 -14.85 13.87
CA GLY A 134 -0.23 -15.68 13.92
C GLY A 134 0.98 -15.08 13.22
N ASP A 135 0.91 -14.92 11.89
CA ASP A 135 2.01 -14.41 11.05
C ASP A 135 1.41 -13.76 9.79
N ASN A 136 2.09 -12.75 9.24
CA ASN A 136 1.74 -12.06 7.99
C ASN A 136 0.27 -11.62 7.87
N ALA A 137 -0.19 -10.78 8.80
CA ALA A 137 -1.54 -10.19 8.71
C ALA A 137 -1.69 -9.32 7.45
N ALA A 138 -2.74 -9.57 6.67
CA ALA A 138 -3.12 -8.79 5.50
C ALA A 138 -4.57 -8.29 5.63
N PRO A 139 -4.81 -7.13 6.28
CA PRO A 139 -6.14 -6.57 6.43
C PRO A 139 -6.72 -6.10 5.10
N GLU A 140 -8.05 -6.09 5.07
CA GLU A 140 -8.95 -5.52 4.08
C GLU A 140 -10.23 -5.09 4.81
N PHE A 141 -10.85 -3.99 4.40
CA PHE A 141 -12.10 -3.47 5.00
C PHE A 141 -13.18 -3.36 3.93
N VAL A 142 -14.39 -3.83 4.22
CA VAL A 142 -15.52 -3.82 3.27
C VAL A 142 -16.86 -3.92 4.02
N ASP A 143 -17.88 -3.20 3.54
CA ASP A 143 -19.28 -3.35 3.96
C ASP A 143 -19.86 -4.56 3.20
N ILE A 144 -19.74 -5.75 3.78
CA ILE A 144 -19.93 -7.04 3.08
C ILE A 144 -21.36 -7.60 3.17
N ASP A 145 -22.11 -7.21 4.20
CA ASP A 145 -23.53 -7.49 4.40
C ASP A 145 -24.41 -6.21 4.24
N ASN A 146 -23.84 -5.11 3.72
CA ASN A 146 -24.52 -3.87 3.33
C ASN A 146 -25.35 -3.29 4.50
N ASP A 147 -24.75 -3.31 5.69
CA ASP A 147 -25.28 -2.75 6.95
C ASP A 147 -25.03 -1.24 7.03
N GLY A 148 -23.95 -0.77 6.37
CA GLY A 148 -23.56 0.62 6.32
C GLY A 148 -22.34 0.97 7.19
N ASP A 149 -21.61 0.01 7.74
CA ASP A 149 -20.25 0.22 8.25
C ASP A 149 -19.25 -0.88 7.77
N PHE A 150 -17.98 -0.81 8.20
CA PHE A 150 -16.90 -1.63 7.61
C PHE A 150 -16.53 -2.86 8.44
N ASP A 151 -16.77 -4.04 7.90
CA ASP A 151 -16.24 -5.32 8.39
C ASP A 151 -14.74 -5.48 8.10
N LEU A 152 -14.04 -6.23 8.96
CA LEU A 152 -12.59 -6.42 8.89
C LEU A 152 -12.23 -7.86 8.51
N PHE A 153 -11.62 -7.99 7.32
CA PHE A 153 -11.09 -9.24 6.78
C PHE A 153 -9.57 -9.27 6.88
N ILE A 154 -8.97 -10.39 7.26
CA ILE A 154 -7.52 -10.50 7.47
C ILE A 154 -6.99 -11.82 6.92
N GLY A 155 -6.18 -11.73 5.86
CA GLY A 155 -5.37 -12.84 5.36
C GLY A 155 -4.21 -13.18 6.31
N SER A 156 -3.81 -14.45 6.34
CA SER A 156 -2.82 -15.00 7.27
C SER A 156 -1.82 -15.93 6.57
N LYS A 157 -0.67 -16.17 7.21
CA LYS A 157 0.40 -17.02 6.67
C LYS A 157 0.01 -18.48 6.45
N ASP A 158 -0.93 -19.03 7.20
CA ASP A 158 -1.44 -20.40 7.01
C ASP A 158 -2.54 -20.50 5.93
N GLY A 159 -2.85 -19.38 5.27
CA GLY A 159 -3.70 -19.31 4.09
C GLY A 159 -5.19 -19.29 4.41
N HIS A 160 -5.59 -18.89 5.60
CA HIS A 160 -6.99 -18.65 5.96
C HIS A 160 -7.34 -17.17 5.80
N ILE A 161 -8.62 -16.85 5.74
CA ILE A 161 -9.09 -15.46 5.88
C ILE A 161 -9.91 -15.40 7.17
N PHE A 162 -9.45 -14.61 8.13
CA PHE A 162 -10.19 -14.29 9.34
C PHE A 162 -11.20 -13.19 9.00
N HIS A 163 -12.39 -13.29 9.57
CA HIS A 163 -13.47 -12.32 9.41
C HIS A 163 -13.93 -11.85 10.79
N TYR A 164 -13.91 -10.54 10.98
CA TYR A 164 -14.40 -9.85 12.17
C TYR A 164 -15.54 -8.92 11.77
N GLU A 165 -16.71 -9.19 12.33
CA GLU A 165 -17.93 -8.40 12.18
C GLU A 165 -17.82 -7.13 13.04
N ASN A 166 -18.06 -5.96 12.48
CA ASN A 166 -18.20 -4.75 13.26
C ASN A 166 -19.61 -4.69 13.88
N ARG A 167 -19.67 -4.62 15.21
CA ARG A 167 -20.92 -4.43 15.98
C ARG A 167 -20.84 -3.19 16.87
N GLY A 168 -20.07 -2.21 16.41
CA GLY A 168 -19.84 -0.95 17.11
C GLY A 168 -20.89 0.09 16.74
N ASN A 169 -20.40 1.24 16.31
CA ASN A 169 -21.14 2.16 15.46
C ASN A 169 -20.13 2.92 14.59
N ARG A 170 -20.66 3.65 13.61
CA ARG A 170 -19.87 4.42 12.64
C ARG A 170 -18.88 5.46 13.20
N LEU A 171 -18.92 5.81 14.48
CA LEU A 171 -17.92 6.69 15.15
C LEU A 171 -17.00 5.93 16.15
N SER A 172 -17.18 4.63 16.28
CA SER A 172 -16.53 3.77 17.28
C SER A 172 -16.74 2.29 16.91
N PRO A 173 -15.97 1.74 15.96
CA PRO A 173 -16.07 0.35 15.54
C PRO A 173 -15.70 -0.61 16.69
N VAL A 174 -16.35 -1.77 16.74
CA VAL A 174 -16.11 -2.83 17.72
C VAL A 174 -16.16 -4.18 17.01
N PHE A 175 -14.99 -4.74 16.74
CA PHE A 175 -14.83 -5.95 15.95
C PHE A 175 -14.99 -7.24 16.76
N PHE A 176 -15.94 -8.09 16.35
CA PHE A 176 -16.26 -9.42 16.89
C PHE A 176 -15.82 -10.51 15.91
N ARG A 177 -15.04 -11.52 16.31
CA ARG A 177 -14.58 -12.56 15.37
C ARG A 177 -15.73 -13.49 14.94
N LYS A 178 -16.26 -13.28 13.72
CA LYS A 178 -17.31 -14.10 13.07
C LYS A 178 -16.76 -15.50 12.71
N THR A 179 -15.57 -15.57 12.10
CA THR A 179 -14.88 -16.86 11.79
C THR A 179 -13.37 -16.68 11.57
N PRO A 180 -12.52 -17.66 11.93
CA PRO A 180 -11.11 -17.69 11.53
C PRO A 180 -10.87 -18.28 10.12
N ILE A 181 -11.91 -18.86 9.49
CA ILE A 181 -11.84 -19.42 8.13
C ILE A 181 -13.11 -19.00 7.38
N TYR A 182 -13.06 -17.84 6.74
CA TYR A 182 -14.17 -17.28 5.97
C TYR A 182 -14.58 -18.23 4.83
N MET A 183 -15.85 -18.62 4.82
CA MET A 183 -16.47 -19.58 3.88
C MET A 183 -15.71 -20.90 3.67
N GLY A 184 -14.87 -21.31 4.62
CA GLY A 184 -14.01 -22.49 4.47
C GLY A 184 -12.86 -22.30 3.46
N LEU A 185 -12.68 -21.10 2.90
CA LEU A 185 -11.62 -20.81 1.94
C LEU A 185 -10.24 -21.00 2.58
N LYS A 186 -9.42 -21.85 1.95
CA LYS A 186 -8.07 -22.15 2.41
C LYS A 186 -7.08 -22.23 1.25
N PHE A 187 -6.11 -21.33 1.29
CA PHE A 187 -5.01 -21.22 0.35
C PHE A 187 -3.78 -21.99 0.87
N GLY A 188 -2.80 -22.27 0.00
CA GLY A 188 -1.57 -23.01 0.34
C GLY A 188 -0.57 -22.22 1.21
N GLY A 189 -1.05 -21.40 2.13
CA GLY A 189 -0.29 -20.38 2.86
C GLY A 189 -0.41 -18.98 2.23
N ASN A 190 -0.08 -17.96 3.03
CA ASN A 190 -0.13 -16.51 2.74
C ASN A 190 -1.32 -16.10 1.86
N SER A 191 -2.49 -15.94 2.45
CA SER A 191 -3.63 -15.26 1.81
C SER A 191 -3.48 -13.73 1.92
N VAL A 192 -3.87 -13.02 0.86
CA VAL A 192 -3.99 -11.55 0.82
C VAL A 192 -5.32 -11.20 0.14
N PRO A 193 -6.40 -10.94 0.90
CA PRO A 193 -7.69 -10.58 0.34
C PRO A 193 -7.72 -9.12 -0.17
N ARG A 194 -8.50 -8.87 -1.22
CA ARG A 194 -8.95 -7.56 -1.71
C ARG A 194 -10.41 -7.66 -2.11
N PHE A 195 -11.22 -6.62 -1.85
CA PHE A 195 -12.63 -6.58 -2.25
C PHE A 195 -12.91 -5.43 -3.23
N ALA A 196 -13.64 -5.71 -4.32
CA ALA A 196 -14.05 -4.72 -5.31
C ALA A 196 -15.28 -5.19 -6.12
N ASP A 197 -16.04 -4.26 -6.68
CA ASP A 197 -17.05 -4.53 -7.73
C ASP A 197 -16.30 -4.80 -9.06
N ILE A 198 -15.89 -6.05 -9.31
CA ILE A 198 -14.99 -6.40 -10.44
C ILE A 198 -15.79 -6.57 -11.73
N ASN A 199 -17.02 -7.10 -11.66
CA ASN A 199 -17.88 -7.37 -12.80
C ASN A 199 -18.97 -6.29 -13.04
N GLY A 200 -19.02 -5.25 -12.22
CA GLY A 200 -19.98 -4.15 -12.34
C GLY A 200 -21.42 -4.49 -11.92
N ASP A 201 -21.68 -5.64 -11.29
CA ASP A 201 -22.99 -6.05 -10.78
C ASP A 201 -23.35 -5.41 -9.42
N ARG A 202 -22.37 -4.76 -8.76
CA ARG A 202 -22.43 -4.07 -7.46
C ARG A 202 -22.40 -4.95 -6.21
N ALA A 203 -22.14 -6.25 -6.34
CA ALA A 203 -21.63 -7.03 -5.22
C ALA A 203 -20.11 -6.85 -5.10
N PHE A 204 -19.57 -6.95 -3.89
CA PHE A 204 -18.11 -7.02 -3.71
C PHE A 204 -17.62 -8.43 -4.03
N ASP A 205 -16.78 -8.54 -5.06
CA ASP A 205 -16.02 -9.73 -5.44
C ASP A 205 -14.72 -9.84 -4.62
N LEU A 206 -14.24 -11.06 -4.38
CA LEU A 206 -13.05 -11.33 -3.56
C LEU A 206 -11.86 -11.75 -4.43
N LEU A 207 -10.83 -10.91 -4.49
CA LEU A 207 -9.53 -11.23 -5.08
C LEU A 207 -8.56 -11.70 -3.98
N VAL A 208 -7.83 -12.80 -4.19
CA VAL A 208 -6.88 -13.35 -3.20
C VAL A 208 -5.51 -13.64 -3.80
N GLY A 209 -4.48 -12.95 -3.29
CA GLY A 209 -3.07 -13.31 -3.51
C GLY A 209 -2.63 -14.47 -2.62
N THR A 210 -1.77 -15.35 -3.14
CA THR A 210 -1.33 -16.58 -2.45
C THR A 210 0.19 -16.68 -2.25
N SER A 211 0.62 -17.54 -1.32
CA SER A 211 2.03 -17.96 -1.18
C SER A 211 2.65 -18.45 -2.48
N SER A 212 1.89 -19.16 -3.32
CA SER A 212 2.37 -19.76 -4.57
C SER A 212 2.66 -18.75 -5.69
N GLY A 213 2.46 -17.45 -5.46
CA GLY A 213 2.61 -16.41 -6.48
C GLY A 213 1.38 -16.28 -7.39
N LYS A 214 0.27 -16.94 -7.04
CA LYS A 214 -0.98 -16.87 -7.80
C LYS A 214 -1.94 -15.85 -7.21
N VAL A 215 -2.79 -15.30 -8.05
CA VAL A 215 -3.91 -14.43 -7.66
C VAL A 215 -5.19 -14.99 -8.26
N TYR A 216 -6.19 -15.21 -7.41
CA TYR A 216 -7.49 -15.77 -7.79
C TYR A 216 -8.61 -14.74 -7.59
N VAL A 217 -9.58 -14.68 -8.50
CA VAL A 217 -10.87 -13.99 -8.29
C VAL A 217 -11.92 -15.02 -7.87
N TYR A 218 -12.72 -14.66 -6.88
CA TYR A 218 -13.95 -15.33 -6.47
C TYR A 218 -15.10 -14.35 -6.68
N PHE A 219 -15.87 -14.52 -7.75
CA PHE A 219 -17.04 -13.69 -8.01
C PHE A 219 -18.17 -13.97 -7.02
N ASN A 220 -18.81 -12.92 -6.53
CA ASN A 220 -19.83 -13.01 -5.50
C ASN A 220 -21.11 -13.63 -6.06
N SER A 221 -21.35 -14.88 -5.68
CA SER A 221 -22.53 -15.63 -6.09
C SER A 221 -23.77 -15.31 -5.24
N GLY A 222 -23.65 -14.51 -4.19
CA GLY A 222 -24.66 -14.29 -3.17
C GLY A 222 -25.72 -13.24 -3.50
N MET A 223 -26.07 -12.47 -2.48
CA MET A 223 -26.88 -11.25 -2.52
C MET A 223 -26.12 -10.12 -1.79
N ILE A 224 -26.63 -8.89 -1.87
CA ILE A 224 -25.94 -7.70 -1.32
C ILE A 224 -25.81 -7.73 0.22
N ASP A 225 -26.66 -8.52 0.89
CA ASP A 225 -26.78 -8.72 2.33
C ASP A 225 -26.27 -10.10 2.82
N ASP A 226 -25.86 -10.98 1.91
CA ASP A 226 -25.22 -12.26 2.21
C ASP A 226 -24.37 -12.72 1.01
N ALA A 227 -23.09 -12.34 1.04
CA ALA A 227 -22.11 -12.72 0.03
C ALA A 227 -21.89 -14.24 -0.05
N VAL A 228 -21.50 -14.76 -1.22
CA VAL A 228 -21.17 -16.19 -1.39
C VAL A 228 -19.98 -16.37 -2.35
N PHE A 229 -18.85 -16.88 -1.83
CA PHE A 229 -17.64 -17.18 -2.59
C PHE A 229 -17.41 -18.69 -2.63
N CYS A 230 -17.65 -19.30 -3.80
CA CYS A 230 -17.64 -20.75 -3.94
C CYS A 230 -16.23 -21.28 -4.21
N PRO A 231 -15.67 -22.20 -3.39
CA PRO A 231 -14.32 -22.74 -3.59
C PRO A 231 -14.17 -23.59 -4.85
N GLU A 232 -15.24 -24.28 -5.24
CA GLU A 232 -15.36 -25.06 -6.46
C GLU A 232 -16.79 -24.91 -7.00
N PHE A 233 -16.97 -24.94 -8.32
CA PHE A 233 -18.29 -24.91 -8.96
C PHE A 233 -18.61 -26.27 -9.59
N ASN A 234 -19.48 -27.03 -8.93
CA ASN A 234 -20.00 -28.31 -9.42
C ASN A 234 -21.50 -28.19 -9.68
N ILE A 235 -21.91 -28.20 -10.95
CA ILE A 235 -23.32 -28.06 -11.37
C ILE A 235 -24.21 -29.18 -10.79
N ALA A 236 -23.65 -30.36 -10.49
CA ALA A 236 -24.41 -31.50 -10.00
C ALA A 236 -24.55 -31.54 -8.46
N ASP A 237 -23.64 -30.89 -7.73
CA ASP A 237 -23.58 -30.88 -6.26
C ASP A 237 -22.73 -29.66 -5.78
N PRO A 238 -23.28 -28.44 -5.83
CA PRO A 238 -22.56 -27.22 -5.46
C PRO A 238 -22.57 -26.98 -3.94
N PRO A 239 -21.52 -26.34 -3.37
CA PRO A 239 -21.42 -26.14 -1.91
C PRO A 239 -22.47 -25.16 -1.35
N ASP A 240 -22.98 -24.24 -2.17
CA ASP A 240 -24.21 -23.46 -1.94
C ASP A 240 -25.03 -23.50 -3.25
N ILE A 241 -26.35 -23.66 -3.16
CA ILE A 241 -27.26 -23.64 -4.31
C ILE A 241 -27.22 -22.32 -5.11
N ARG A 242 -26.73 -21.24 -4.48
CA ARG A 242 -26.54 -19.92 -5.08
C ARG A 242 -25.28 -19.79 -5.92
N CYS A 243 -24.34 -20.75 -5.86
CA CYS A 243 -23.09 -20.69 -6.64
C CYS A 243 -23.38 -20.49 -8.14
N LYS A 244 -22.88 -19.38 -8.71
CA LYS A 244 -23.01 -19.03 -10.14
C LYS A 244 -21.68 -19.19 -10.88
N TYR A 245 -20.57 -19.01 -10.18
CA TYR A 245 -19.25 -18.80 -10.74
C TYR A 245 -18.21 -19.78 -10.17
N GLN A 246 -17.21 -20.12 -10.98
CA GLN A 246 -15.99 -20.79 -10.54
C GLN A 246 -14.93 -19.73 -10.16
N PRO A 247 -13.94 -20.06 -9.31
CA PRO A 247 -12.79 -19.18 -9.09
C PRO A 247 -11.89 -19.12 -10.33
N GLU A 248 -11.37 -17.94 -10.65
CA GLU A 248 -10.53 -17.72 -11.84
C GLU A 248 -9.10 -17.34 -11.46
N LEU A 249 -8.11 -17.92 -12.14
CA LEU A 249 -6.69 -17.58 -11.97
C LEU A 249 -6.33 -16.40 -12.87
N VAL A 250 -6.28 -15.19 -12.31
CA VAL A 250 -6.14 -13.94 -13.08
C VAL A 250 -4.70 -13.44 -13.20
N ALA A 251 -3.83 -13.83 -12.26
CA ALA A 251 -2.40 -13.56 -12.35
C ALA A 251 -1.55 -14.67 -11.74
N ASP A 252 -0.36 -14.89 -12.32
CA ASP A 252 0.69 -15.73 -11.78
C ASP A 252 2.03 -14.95 -11.89
N VAL A 253 2.79 -14.88 -10.80
CA VAL A 253 4.09 -14.19 -10.72
C VAL A 253 5.29 -15.15 -10.72
N ALA A 254 5.07 -16.45 -11.00
CA ALA A 254 6.10 -17.48 -11.06
C ALA A 254 7.34 -17.06 -11.90
N PRO A 255 8.56 -17.46 -11.49
CA PRO A 255 8.89 -18.35 -10.35
C PRO A 255 8.98 -17.61 -9.00
N LEU A 256 8.48 -16.37 -8.90
CA LEU A 256 8.39 -15.65 -7.64
C LEU A 256 7.16 -16.12 -6.84
N ILE A 257 7.18 -15.80 -5.55
CA ILE A 257 6.20 -16.25 -4.55
C ILE A 257 5.62 -15.03 -3.82
N ASP A 258 4.64 -15.28 -2.94
CA ASP A 258 3.98 -14.27 -2.11
C ASP A 258 3.39 -13.12 -2.95
N ALA A 259 2.36 -13.44 -3.73
CA ALA A 259 1.62 -12.44 -4.50
C ALA A 259 0.84 -11.50 -3.56
N VAL A 260 1.08 -10.20 -3.66
CA VAL A 260 0.32 -9.16 -2.96
C VAL A 260 -0.41 -8.32 -4.02
N PRO A 261 -1.66 -8.66 -4.37
CA PRO A 261 -2.42 -7.90 -5.34
C PRO A 261 -2.95 -6.58 -4.77
N ASP A 262 -3.25 -5.65 -5.66
CA ASP A 262 -4.07 -4.46 -5.40
C ASP A 262 -4.68 -3.95 -6.71
N PHE A 263 -5.81 -3.24 -6.63
CA PHE A 263 -6.50 -2.66 -7.79
C PHE A 263 -6.25 -1.16 -7.94
N VAL A 264 -6.24 -0.65 -9.17
CA VAL A 264 -6.13 0.79 -9.46
C VAL A 264 -6.72 1.10 -10.85
N ASP A 265 -7.45 2.19 -10.99
CA ASP A 265 -7.81 2.77 -12.31
C ASP A 265 -6.61 3.60 -12.80
N TRP A 266 -5.63 2.95 -13.46
CA TRP A 266 -4.32 3.58 -13.70
C TRP A 266 -4.30 4.47 -14.94
N ASP A 267 -5.17 4.25 -15.93
CA ASP A 267 -5.28 5.11 -17.13
C ASP A 267 -6.56 5.99 -17.20
N HIS A 268 -7.54 5.74 -16.32
CA HIS A 268 -8.76 6.54 -16.08
C HIS A 268 -9.90 6.28 -17.07
N ASP A 269 -9.98 5.08 -17.64
CA ASP A 269 -11.14 4.62 -18.41
C ASP A 269 -12.33 4.15 -17.54
N ARG A 270 -12.08 3.92 -16.23
CA ARG A 270 -13.02 3.50 -15.17
C ARG A 270 -13.34 2.01 -15.09
N ASP A 271 -12.45 1.16 -15.57
CA ASP A 271 -12.33 -0.19 -15.03
C ASP A 271 -11.21 -0.29 -13.98
N LEU A 272 -10.74 -1.49 -13.63
CA LEU A 272 -9.73 -1.72 -12.59
C LEU A 272 -8.54 -2.50 -13.14
N ASP A 273 -7.38 -1.87 -13.23
CA ASP A 273 -6.11 -2.54 -13.48
C ASP A 273 -5.61 -3.29 -12.24
N LEU A 274 -4.79 -4.32 -12.47
CA LEU A 274 -4.23 -5.16 -11.42
C LEU A 274 -2.72 -4.93 -11.29
N VAL A 275 -2.26 -4.52 -10.10
CA VAL A 275 -0.86 -4.63 -9.70
C VAL A 275 -0.64 -5.81 -8.76
N VAL A 276 0.51 -6.47 -8.87
CA VAL A 276 0.89 -7.58 -8.00
C VAL A 276 2.32 -7.41 -7.50
N GLY A 277 2.45 -7.13 -6.20
CA GLY A 277 3.70 -7.16 -5.46
C GLY A 277 4.23 -8.59 -5.26
N LYS A 278 5.55 -8.73 -5.15
CA LYS A 278 6.26 -10.02 -5.22
C LYS A 278 7.37 -10.14 -4.17
N SER A 279 7.76 -11.37 -3.86
CA SER A 279 8.78 -11.67 -2.84
C SER A 279 10.17 -11.06 -3.06
N ASN A 280 10.53 -10.68 -4.30
CA ASN A 280 11.79 -10.02 -4.61
C ASN A 280 11.74 -8.48 -4.55
N GLY A 281 10.62 -7.88 -4.18
CA GLY A 281 10.46 -6.42 -4.08
C GLY A 281 10.09 -5.71 -5.38
N LYS A 282 9.81 -6.45 -6.45
CA LYS A 282 9.32 -5.92 -7.74
C LYS A 282 7.81 -6.07 -7.86
N ILE A 283 7.19 -5.24 -8.70
CA ILE A 283 5.76 -5.25 -8.97
C ILE A 283 5.51 -5.69 -10.42
N ASN A 284 4.54 -6.59 -10.64
CA ASN A 284 3.92 -6.78 -11.96
C ASN A 284 2.76 -5.80 -12.12
N PHE A 285 2.55 -5.30 -13.35
CA PHE A 285 1.38 -4.51 -13.73
C PHE A 285 0.67 -5.17 -14.91
N TYR A 286 -0.62 -5.43 -14.73
CA TYR A 286 -1.52 -5.99 -15.72
C TYR A 286 -2.60 -4.93 -15.99
N LEU A 287 -2.52 -4.29 -17.16
CA LEU A 287 -3.57 -3.37 -17.59
C LEU A 287 -4.80 -4.19 -17.98
N ASN A 288 -5.99 -3.77 -17.61
CA ASN A 288 -7.20 -4.32 -18.20
C ASN A 288 -7.25 -4.01 -19.71
N THR A 289 -7.87 -4.91 -20.47
CA THR A 289 -8.08 -4.75 -21.92
C THR A 289 -9.47 -5.19 -22.38
N GLY A 290 -10.38 -5.42 -21.43
CA GLY A 290 -11.78 -5.72 -21.64
C GLY A 290 -12.64 -4.48 -21.39
N ASP A 291 -13.50 -4.53 -20.37
CA ASP A 291 -14.14 -3.36 -19.78
C ASP A 291 -14.48 -3.59 -18.29
N ARG A 292 -15.14 -2.61 -17.66
CA ARG A 292 -15.60 -2.61 -16.26
C ARG A 292 -16.77 -3.57 -15.93
N TYR A 293 -17.07 -4.50 -16.82
CA TYR A 293 -18.05 -5.58 -16.63
C TYR A 293 -17.47 -6.95 -17.01
N ALA A 294 -16.54 -6.98 -17.96
CA ALA A 294 -15.81 -8.17 -18.39
C ALA A 294 -14.28 -7.88 -18.42
N PRO A 295 -13.61 -7.80 -17.26
CA PRO A 295 -12.19 -7.47 -17.19
C PRO A 295 -11.30 -8.57 -17.81
N GLN A 296 -10.25 -8.13 -18.49
CA GLN A 296 -9.23 -8.96 -19.16
C GLN A 296 -7.83 -8.41 -18.91
N TRP A 297 -7.24 -8.77 -17.78
CA TRP A 297 -5.91 -8.30 -17.35
C TRP A 297 -4.77 -8.84 -18.22
N SER A 298 -4.15 -7.94 -18.97
CA SER A 298 -3.01 -8.19 -19.85
C SER A 298 -1.71 -7.70 -19.20
N LEU A 299 -0.79 -8.61 -18.89
CA LEU A 299 0.53 -8.28 -18.30
C LEU A 299 1.32 -7.32 -19.20
N LYS A 300 1.51 -6.07 -18.75
CA LYS A 300 2.29 -5.05 -19.48
C LYS A 300 3.73 -4.95 -18.97
N SER A 301 3.97 -5.07 -17.66
CA SER A 301 5.33 -5.07 -17.11
C SER A 301 5.51 -6.05 -15.96
N LYS A 302 6.69 -6.66 -15.89
CA LYS A 302 7.16 -7.48 -14.75
C LYS A 302 7.97 -6.67 -13.72
N HIS A 303 8.12 -5.36 -13.93
CA HIS A 303 8.93 -4.45 -13.12
C HIS A 303 8.37 -3.03 -13.18
N PHE A 304 7.08 -2.88 -12.87
CA PHE A 304 6.31 -1.64 -12.99
C PHE A 304 7.05 -0.43 -12.43
N GLN A 305 7.19 0.63 -13.24
CA GLN A 305 7.88 1.89 -12.93
C GLN A 305 9.33 1.71 -12.39
N PHE A 306 9.98 0.58 -12.71
CA PHE A 306 11.29 0.14 -12.16
C PHE A 306 11.34 0.09 -10.62
N ILE A 307 10.20 -0.14 -9.97
CA ILE A 307 10.12 -0.26 -8.52
C ILE A 307 10.76 -1.59 -8.08
N ASP A 308 11.86 -1.46 -7.33
CA ASP A 308 12.56 -2.55 -6.66
C ASP A 308 12.85 -2.16 -5.20
N THR A 309 12.24 -2.87 -4.25
CA THR A 309 12.43 -2.66 -2.81
C THR A 309 13.42 -3.64 -2.17
N GLY A 310 14.05 -4.54 -2.95
CA GLY A 310 15.04 -5.51 -2.47
C GLY A 310 14.49 -6.69 -1.68
N GLY A 311 13.18 -6.92 -1.70
CA GLY A 311 12.48 -7.99 -0.99
C GLY A 311 11.00 -7.64 -0.73
N ASN A 312 10.17 -8.67 -0.47
CA ASN A 312 8.70 -8.62 -0.28
C ASN A 312 8.09 -7.21 -0.29
N VAL A 313 7.48 -6.84 -1.41
CA VAL A 313 6.76 -5.58 -1.58
C VAL A 313 5.25 -5.81 -1.48
N ALA A 314 4.59 -4.95 -0.71
CA ALA A 314 3.13 -4.88 -0.63
C ALA A 314 2.66 -3.52 -1.17
N PRO A 315 2.16 -3.46 -2.41
CA PRO A 315 1.52 -2.25 -2.92
C PRO A 315 0.20 -1.99 -2.22
N ALA A 316 -0.09 -0.71 -2.00
CA ALA A 316 -1.41 -0.17 -1.70
C ALA A 316 -1.57 1.13 -2.48
N PHE A 317 -2.53 1.19 -3.39
CA PHE A 317 -2.93 2.42 -4.07
C PHE A 317 -4.04 3.14 -3.28
N HIS A 318 -3.90 4.45 -3.10
CA HIS A 318 -4.92 5.28 -2.47
C HIS A 318 -4.79 6.74 -2.93
N ASP A 319 -5.91 7.42 -3.22
CA ASP A 319 -5.96 8.84 -3.58
C ASP A 319 -5.96 9.69 -2.31
N LEU A 320 -4.75 9.98 -1.80
CA LEU A 320 -4.56 10.52 -0.46
C LEU A 320 -5.03 11.97 -0.36
N ASP A 321 -4.70 12.83 -1.33
CA ASP A 321 -5.11 14.24 -1.33
C ASP A 321 -6.42 14.53 -2.10
N ARG A 322 -7.12 13.46 -2.53
CA ARG A 322 -8.41 13.46 -3.24
C ARG A 322 -8.37 14.31 -4.51
N ASP A 323 -7.27 14.19 -5.27
CA ASP A 323 -7.11 14.86 -6.55
C ASP A 323 -7.54 14.01 -7.76
N ASN A 324 -8.03 12.79 -7.51
CA ASN A 324 -8.39 11.72 -8.43
C ASN A 324 -7.23 10.84 -8.92
N PHE A 325 -5.97 11.04 -8.50
CA PHE A 325 -4.81 10.28 -9.01
C PHE A 325 -4.11 9.46 -7.91
N PRO A 326 -4.53 8.20 -7.67
CA PRO A 326 -4.03 7.38 -6.57
C PRO A 326 -2.49 7.35 -6.45
N GLU A 327 -2.00 7.67 -5.25
CA GLU A 327 -0.61 7.45 -4.85
C GLU A 327 -0.30 5.99 -4.57
N LEU A 328 0.97 5.62 -4.69
CA LEU A 328 1.43 4.27 -4.40
C LEU A 328 2.24 4.23 -3.10
N PHE A 329 1.71 3.51 -2.12
CA PHE A 329 2.39 3.16 -0.88
C PHE A 329 2.92 1.74 -0.99
N LEU A 330 4.14 1.52 -0.52
CA LEU A 330 4.81 0.22 -0.53
C LEU A 330 5.24 -0.16 0.87
N GLY A 331 4.62 -1.19 1.45
CA GLY A 331 5.20 -1.89 2.59
C GLY A 331 6.36 -2.78 2.15
N THR A 332 7.48 -2.74 2.87
CA THR A 332 8.70 -3.48 2.50
C THR A 332 9.10 -4.54 3.52
N SER A 333 9.98 -5.47 3.12
CA SER A 333 10.63 -6.42 4.03
C SER A 333 11.56 -5.78 5.09
N SER A 334 11.82 -4.47 5.05
CA SER A 334 12.76 -3.76 5.92
C SER A 334 12.08 -2.81 6.93
N SER A 335 10.80 -3.04 7.24
CA SER A 335 9.97 -2.16 8.08
C SER A 335 9.76 -0.74 7.54
N MET A 336 10.10 -0.46 6.28
CA MET A 336 9.89 0.86 5.67
C MET A 336 8.53 0.90 4.97
N VAL A 337 7.89 2.07 5.02
CA VAL A 337 6.81 2.44 4.09
C VAL A 337 7.38 3.44 3.11
N ILE A 338 7.51 3.03 1.85
CA ILE A 338 7.91 3.90 0.75
C ILE A 338 6.64 4.53 0.16
N TYR A 339 6.67 5.83 -0.09
CA TYR A 339 5.57 6.63 -0.62
C TYR A 339 6.00 7.27 -1.93
N TYR A 340 5.26 6.98 -2.99
CA TYR A 340 5.38 7.61 -4.29
C TYR A 340 4.15 8.49 -4.55
N LYS A 341 4.36 9.80 -4.74
CA LYS A 341 3.27 10.65 -5.24
C LYS A 341 3.08 10.44 -6.74
N ASN A 342 1.83 10.22 -7.12
CA ASN A 342 1.36 10.28 -8.49
C ASN A 342 1.15 11.74 -8.88
N ASN A 343 1.52 12.14 -10.09
CA ASN A 343 1.12 13.43 -10.64
C ASN A 343 0.67 13.23 -12.09
N GLU A 344 -0.54 13.68 -12.41
CA GLU A 344 -1.02 13.77 -13.78
C GLU A 344 -0.23 14.87 -14.51
N VAL A 345 0.59 14.49 -15.49
CA VAL A 345 1.57 15.38 -16.13
C VAL A 345 0.91 16.55 -16.86
N LEU A 346 -0.23 16.34 -17.51
CA LEU A 346 -0.96 17.39 -18.20
C LEU A 346 -1.53 18.42 -17.22
N ILE A 347 -2.14 18.02 -16.10
CA ILE A 347 -2.66 18.92 -15.06
C ILE A 347 -1.51 19.71 -14.43
N ASP A 348 -0.38 19.07 -14.11
CA ASP A 348 0.81 19.73 -13.55
C ASP A 348 1.42 20.77 -14.50
N GLN A 349 1.37 20.51 -15.81
CA GLN A 349 1.83 21.44 -16.83
C GLN A 349 0.82 22.57 -17.08
N LEU A 350 -0.49 22.26 -17.12
CA LEU A 350 -1.57 23.25 -17.24
C LEU A 350 -1.62 24.20 -16.03
N ARG A 351 -1.27 23.73 -14.82
CA ARG A 351 -1.14 24.54 -13.59
C ARG A 351 -0.17 25.73 -13.73
N LYS A 352 0.76 25.68 -14.70
CA LYS A 352 1.70 26.76 -15.02
C LYS A 352 1.04 27.90 -15.80
N ILE A 353 -0.08 27.62 -16.48
CA ILE A 353 -0.81 28.57 -17.31
C ILE A 353 -1.88 29.26 -16.45
N ARG A 354 -1.57 30.44 -15.90
CA ARG A 354 -2.47 31.20 -15.00
C ARG A 354 -3.87 31.52 -15.55
N ALA A 355 -4.08 31.40 -16.86
CA ALA A 355 -5.38 31.59 -17.49
C ALA A 355 -6.27 30.32 -17.49
N VAL A 356 -5.69 29.14 -17.23
CA VAL A 356 -6.42 27.87 -17.16
C VAL A 356 -6.93 27.62 -15.73
N GLN A 357 -8.25 27.57 -15.61
CA GLN A 357 -9.01 27.24 -14.41
C GLN A 357 -9.16 25.72 -14.35
N LEU A 358 -8.27 25.08 -13.57
CA LEU A 358 -8.19 23.61 -13.43
C LEU A 358 -9.46 23.01 -12.84
N ASP A 359 -10.18 23.77 -12.01
CA ASP A 359 -11.50 23.45 -11.45
C ASP A 359 -12.59 23.23 -12.50
N LYS A 360 -12.38 23.72 -13.73
CA LYS A 360 -13.30 23.57 -14.88
C LYS A 360 -12.85 22.52 -15.89
N LEU A 361 -11.76 21.83 -15.61
CA LEU A 361 -11.32 20.67 -16.39
C LEU A 361 -11.92 19.40 -15.78
N GLY A 362 -12.44 18.52 -16.62
CA GLY A 362 -12.85 17.19 -16.17
C GLY A 362 -11.63 16.33 -15.94
N LYS A 363 -11.09 16.27 -14.72
CA LYS A 363 -9.91 15.45 -14.38
C LYS A 363 -10.05 13.98 -14.80
N SER A 364 -11.25 13.42 -14.62
CA SER A 364 -11.65 12.07 -15.04
C SER A 364 -12.24 12.02 -16.46
N ALA A 365 -11.78 12.92 -17.34
CA ALA A 365 -11.98 12.84 -18.79
C ALA A 365 -10.70 12.39 -19.49
N SER A 366 -10.82 11.93 -20.74
CA SER A 366 -9.65 11.58 -21.56
C SER A 366 -8.71 12.77 -21.69
N PHE A 367 -7.43 12.44 -21.84
CA PHE A 367 -6.32 13.37 -22.02
C PHE A 367 -6.59 14.43 -23.11
N GLU A 368 -7.18 14.02 -24.23
CA GLU A 368 -7.56 14.87 -25.37
C GLU A 368 -8.68 15.84 -24.99
N LYS A 369 -9.66 15.38 -24.22
CA LYS A 369 -10.78 16.20 -23.76
C LYS A 369 -10.35 17.24 -22.73
N ILE A 370 -9.37 16.92 -21.86
CA ILE A 370 -8.75 17.89 -20.95
C ILE A 370 -7.97 18.96 -21.75
N LEU A 371 -7.18 18.55 -22.75
CA LEU A 371 -6.47 19.48 -23.64
C LEU A 371 -7.43 20.41 -24.42
N LEU A 372 -8.53 19.88 -24.95
CA LEU A 372 -9.57 20.67 -25.62
C LEU A 372 -10.26 21.65 -24.66
N GLN A 373 -10.58 21.22 -23.44
CA GLN A 373 -11.16 22.09 -22.42
C GLN A 373 -10.20 23.23 -22.03
N ALA A 374 -8.91 22.94 -21.81
CA ALA A 374 -7.90 23.95 -21.54
C ALA A 374 -7.68 24.89 -22.74
N CYS A 375 -7.65 24.36 -23.96
CA CYS A 375 -7.56 25.15 -25.19
C CYS A 375 -8.72 26.14 -25.34
N ASN A 376 -9.96 25.72 -25.04
CA ASN A 376 -11.14 26.58 -25.09
C ASN A 376 -11.10 27.72 -24.06
N GLN A 377 -10.38 27.56 -22.94
CA GLN A 377 -10.12 28.66 -21.99
C GLN A 377 -9.03 29.63 -22.49
N LEU A 378 -8.26 29.24 -23.50
CA LEU A 378 -7.14 29.98 -24.10
C LEU A 378 -7.49 30.51 -25.50
N ASN A 379 -8.74 30.93 -25.69
CA ASN A 379 -9.36 31.41 -26.94
C ASN A 379 -9.63 30.36 -28.03
N GLY A 380 -9.36 29.08 -27.78
CA GLY A 380 -9.63 28.00 -28.75
C GLY A 380 -8.50 27.79 -29.77
N LEU A 381 -8.79 27.05 -30.84
CA LEU A 381 -7.84 26.77 -31.92
C LEU A 381 -7.92 27.82 -33.04
N PRO A 382 -6.77 28.28 -33.58
CA PRO A 382 -5.40 27.83 -33.29
C PRO A 382 -4.70 28.53 -32.12
N GLU A 383 -5.24 29.64 -31.59
CA GLU A 383 -4.55 30.55 -30.66
C GLU A 383 -3.99 29.86 -29.41
N CYS A 384 -4.72 28.90 -28.85
CA CYS A 384 -4.32 28.18 -27.64
C CYS A 384 -2.99 27.42 -27.81
N LEU A 385 -2.67 26.94 -29.02
CA LEU A 385 -1.49 26.12 -29.28
C LEU A 385 -0.20 26.83 -28.90
N GLY A 386 -0.11 28.15 -29.12
CA GLY A 386 1.06 28.94 -28.74
C GLY A 386 1.32 29.00 -27.24
N THR A 387 0.25 28.97 -26.42
CA THR A 387 0.38 28.99 -24.95
C THR A 387 0.60 27.59 -24.37
N LEU A 388 -0.12 26.58 -24.90
CA LEU A 388 0.04 25.17 -24.51
C LEU A 388 1.44 24.66 -24.84
N SER A 389 1.92 24.89 -26.07
CA SER A 389 3.26 24.47 -26.51
C SER A 389 4.39 25.08 -25.69
N ALA A 390 4.30 26.37 -25.36
CA ALA A 390 5.26 27.05 -24.50
C ALA A 390 5.26 26.49 -23.07
N ALA A 391 4.09 26.15 -22.52
CA ALA A 391 3.98 25.53 -21.20
C ALA A 391 4.55 24.10 -21.17
N PHE A 392 4.34 23.33 -22.23
CA PHE A 392 4.77 21.93 -22.36
C PHE A 392 6.23 21.77 -22.81
N GLY A 393 6.94 22.88 -23.06
CA GLY A 393 8.35 22.86 -23.45
C GLY A 393 8.61 22.42 -24.90
N ALA A 394 7.62 22.55 -25.77
CA ALA A 394 7.81 22.33 -27.20
C ALA A 394 8.77 23.38 -27.80
N PRO A 395 9.55 23.04 -28.84
CA PRO A 395 10.48 23.99 -29.47
C PRO A 395 9.78 25.24 -30.03
N GLN A 396 10.34 26.43 -29.82
CA GLN A 396 9.76 27.69 -30.29
C GLN A 396 9.62 27.81 -31.83
N ASN A 397 10.28 26.93 -32.59
CA ASN A 397 10.17 26.81 -34.03
C ASN A 397 9.20 25.70 -34.50
N ALA A 398 8.60 24.94 -33.58
CA ALA A 398 7.57 23.94 -33.90
C ALA A 398 6.26 24.65 -34.29
N LYS A 399 5.94 24.64 -35.59
CA LYS A 399 4.66 25.17 -36.10
C LYS A 399 3.55 24.15 -35.93
N LEU A 400 3.09 24.03 -34.69
CA LEU A 400 2.05 23.07 -34.32
C LEU A 400 0.72 23.50 -34.93
N THR A 401 0.02 22.58 -35.60
CA THR A 401 -1.27 22.86 -36.27
C THR A 401 -2.49 22.23 -35.61
N SER A 402 -2.27 21.29 -34.70
CA SER A 402 -3.30 20.50 -34.01
C SER A 402 -2.88 20.18 -32.57
N ILE A 403 -3.81 19.69 -31.76
CA ILE A 403 -3.57 19.36 -30.34
C ILE A 403 -2.77 18.05 -30.22
N GLU A 404 -2.95 17.16 -31.20
CA GLU A 404 -2.31 15.86 -31.36
C GLU A 404 -0.78 15.98 -31.42
N GLU A 405 -0.29 17.10 -31.98
CA GLU A 405 1.14 17.39 -32.08
C GLU A 405 1.77 17.83 -30.74
N LEU A 406 0.97 18.14 -29.71
CA LEU A 406 1.46 18.43 -28.36
C LEU A 406 1.82 17.14 -27.59
N TYR A 407 1.27 15.99 -27.99
CA TYR A 407 1.43 14.72 -27.28
C TYR A 407 2.89 14.34 -26.98
N PRO A 408 3.88 14.47 -27.90
CA PRO A 408 5.27 14.05 -27.66
C PRO A 408 6.00 14.84 -26.54
N TYR A 409 5.45 15.98 -26.12
CA TYR A 409 6.06 16.88 -25.12
C TYR A 409 5.45 16.68 -23.72
N ILE A 410 4.21 16.18 -23.66
CA ILE A 410 3.48 15.91 -22.43
C ILE A 410 3.65 14.44 -22.04
N LEU A 411 3.39 13.54 -22.99
CA LEU A 411 3.36 12.11 -22.79
C LEU A 411 4.77 11.52 -22.94
N ARG A 412 5.24 10.87 -21.87
CA ARG A 412 6.50 10.15 -21.84
C ARG A 412 6.23 8.64 -21.93
N PRO A 413 7.10 7.84 -22.56
CA PRO A 413 6.99 6.39 -22.49
C PRO A 413 7.10 5.91 -21.04
N ASP A 414 6.26 4.94 -20.63
CA ASP A 414 6.59 4.14 -19.45
C ASP A 414 7.71 3.17 -19.84
N LEU A 415 8.93 3.60 -19.57
CA LEU A 415 10.17 2.86 -19.82
C LEU A 415 10.16 1.46 -19.16
N SER A 416 9.33 1.20 -18.15
CA SER A 416 9.25 -0.11 -17.49
C SER A 416 8.58 -1.19 -18.35
N ILE A 417 7.85 -0.78 -19.39
CA ILE A 417 7.15 -1.66 -20.33
C ILE A 417 8.06 -2.06 -21.52
N ASP A 418 9.10 -1.29 -21.83
CA ASP A 418 10.12 -1.62 -22.86
C ASP A 418 10.93 -2.91 -22.54
N THR A 419 10.65 -3.60 -21.42
CA THR A 419 11.42 -4.75 -20.92
C THR A 419 11.00 -6.12 -21.46
N ASN A 420 9.85 -6.26 -22.14
CA ASN A 420 9.30 -7.58 -22.54
C ASN A 420 8.67 -7.61 -23.96
N LEU A 421 9.23 -6.90 -24.95
CA LEU A 421 8.77 -6.98 -26.35
C LEU A 421 9.37 -8.14 -27.17
N GLU A 422 10.32 -8.91 -26.63
CA GLU A 422 11.07 -9.95 -27.37
C GLU A 422 11.06 -11.36 -26.72
N VAL A 423 10.00 -11.76 -25.99
CA VAL A 423 9.87 -13.16 -25.48
C VAL A 423 8.46 -13.74 -25.61
N VAL A 424 7.88 -13.79 -26.82
CA VAL A 424 6.79 -14.73 -27.18
C VAL A 424 7.00 -15.27 -28.60
N ALA A 425 8.12 -15.97 -28.82
CA ALA A 425 8.35 -16.75 -30.03
C ALA A 425 8.02 -18.24 -29.76
N LEU A 426 6.81 -18.65 -30.16
CA LEU A 426 6.31 -20.01 -30.39
C LEU A 426 7.13 -21.19 -29.84
N VAL A 427 6.67 -21.81 -28.74
CA VAL A 427 7.03 -23.19 -28.38
C VAL A 427 6.05 -24.15 -29.04
N THR A 428 6.16 -24.32 -30.37
CA THR A 428 5.38 -25.30 -31.15
C THR A 428 6.15 -25.83 -32.36
N GLU A 429 7.18 -26.65 -32.12
CA GLU A 429 7.66 -27.60 -33.13
C GLU A 429 7.76 -29.00 -32.53
N ALA A 430 6.71 -29.79 -32.77
CA ALA A 430 6.74 -31.23 -32.63
C ALA A 430 6.61 -31.84 -34.03
N SER A 431 7.69 -32.49 -34.48
CA SER A 431 7.76 -33.53 -35.52
C SER A 431 6.81 -33.47 -36.72
N GLU A 432 7.36 -33.35 -37.93
CA GLU A 432 7.20 -34.38 -38.95
C GLU A 432 8.33 -34.34 -40.01
N ASP A 433 8.62 -35.49 -40.63
CA ASP A 433 9.63 -35.65 -41.69
C ASP A 433 9.12 -35.16 -43.06
N ILE A 434 10.03 -34.84 -44.00
CA ILE A 434 10.17 -35.50 -45.33
C ILE A 434 11.21 -34.79 -46.24
N LYS A 435 12.34 -35.50 -46.46
CA LYS A 435 13.16 -35.68 -47.69
C LYS A 435 13.54 -34.54 -48.67
N GLU A 436 14.85 -34.53 -48.98
CA GLU A 436 15.52 -34.52 -50.31
C GLU A 436 15.18 -33.36 -51.29
N SER A 437 16.14 -32.49 -51.68
CA SER A 437 17.29 -32.84 -52.54
C SER A 437 18.44 -31.81 -52.43
N GLU A 438 19.67 -32.21 -52.08
CA GLU A 438 20.82 -32.54 -52.97
C GLU A 438 21.78 -31.37 -53.30
N THR A 439 23.07 -31.59 -52.96
CA THR A 439 24.32 -31.03 -53.56
C THR A 439 24.59 -29.52 -53.46
N ASP A 440 25.79 -29.03 -53.12
CA ASP A 440 27.11 -29.68 -52.89
C ASP A 440 27.83 -28.99 -51.70
N ILE A 441 28.54 -29.70 -50.81
CA ILE A 441 29.95 -30.16 -50.92
C ILE A 441 30.94 -28.97 -51.13
N SER A 442 31.91 -28.67 -50.25
CA SER A 442 32.46 -29.44 -49.12
C SER A 442 33.20 -28.62 -48.03
N LEU A 443 32.96 -29.01 -46.78
CA LEU A 443 33.94 -29.31 -45.70
C LEU A 443 34.95 -28.25 -45.20
N GLN A 444 34.95 -28.12 -43.85
CA GLN A 444 36.11 -28.12 -42.94
C GLN A 444 37.26 -27.12 -43.22
N GLY A 445 37.52 -26.10 -42.40
CA GLY A 445 37.09 -25.85 -41.02
C GLY A 445 38.14 -26.29 -40.00
N ARG A 446 38.41 -25.41 -39.02
CA ARG A 446 39.29 -25.67 -37.88
C ARG A 446 38.81 -24.84 -36.69
N THR A 447 38.97 -25.38 -35.50
CA THR A 447 38.99 -24.58 -34.25
C THR A 447 40.17 -23.61 -34.28
N ASP A 448 40.14 -22.57 -33.47
CA ASP A 448 40.88 -22.56 -32.20
C ASP A 448 40.43 -21.37 -31.35
N GLU A 449 40.59 -21.47 -30.04
CA GLU A 449 40.15 -20.49 -29.05
C GLU A 449 41.29 -19.52 -28.65
N VAL A 450 40.89 -18.28 -28.32
CA VAL A 450 41.45 -17.44 -27.23
C VAL A 450 42.79 -16.70 -27.42
N GLU A 451 42.74 -15.43 -26.95
CA GLU A 451 43.81 -14.50 -26.52
C GLU A 451 44.79 -13.83 -27.52
N GLU A 452 44.75 -12.49 -27.49
CA GLU A 452 45.85 -11.53 -27.23
C GLU A 452 47.23 -11.66 -27.94
N THR A 453 47.94 -10.58 -28.33
CA THR A 453 47.91 -9.17 -27.83
C THR A 453 48.45 -8.16 -28.88
N GLN A 454 48.05 -6.89 -28.73
CA GLN A 454 48.81 -5.63 -28.93
C GLN A 454 49.64 -5.32 -30.20
N GLN A 455 49.39 -4.10 -30.73
CA GLN A 455 50.38 -3.15 -31.33
C GLN A 455 50.94 -3.49 -32.75
N LYS A 456 51.30 -2.52 -33.63
CA LYS A 456 51.47 -1.06 -33.48
C LYS A 456 51.44 -0.27 -34.82
N ASP A 457 51.23 1.04 -34.71
CA ASP A 457 51.71 2.17 -35.54
C ASP A 457 51.29 2.41 -37.02
N ASP A 458 51.23 3.73 -37.33
CA ASP A 458 51.42 4.50 -38.58
C ASP A 458 50.48 4.37 -39.81
N GLY A 459 50.13 5.55 -40.38
CA GLY A 459 49.31 5.68 -41.60
C GLY A 459 48.68 7.08 -41.83
N ASN A 460 49.49 8.13 -41.90
CA ASN A 460 49.06 9.55 -41.97
C ASN A 460 48.39 9.98 -43.31
N SER A 461 47.79 11.18 -43.31
CA SER A 461 47.52 12.10 -44.45
C SER A 461 46.45 11.73 -45.50
N ASP A 462 45.80 12.69 -46.19
CA ASP A 462 45.43 14.10 -45.89
C ASP A 462 44.38 14.55 -46.96
N ASP A 463 43.83 15.76 -46.80
CA ASP A 463 43.27 16.68 -47.81
C ASP A 463 42.89 16.17 -49.23
N ASP A 464 41.68 16.54 -49.70
CA ASP A 464 41.55 17.78 -50.49
C ASP A 464 40.08 18.29 -50.56
N ALA A 465 39.88 19.51 -51.08
CA ALA A 465 38.60 20.24 -51.09
C ALA A 465 38.22 20.78 -52.49
N VAL A 466 37.42 21.87 -52.50
CA VAL A 466 37.21 22.86 -53.60
C VAL A 466 35.97 22.70 -54.52
N GLN A 467 34.88 23.38 -54.09
CA GLN A 467 34.06 24.40 -54.80
C GLN A 467 33.31 24.12 -56.14
N GLY A 468 32.18 24.84 -56.30
CA GLY A 468 31.42 25.03 -57.55
C GLY A 468 29.99 24.45 -57.49
N GLU A 469 28.90 25.15 -57.87
CA GLU A 469 28.75 26.58 -58.24
C GLU A 469 27.31 27.07 -57.90
N GLN A 470 26.77 28.12 -58.55
CA GLN A 470 25.73 28.99 -57.98
C GLN A 470 24.27 28.74 -58.45
N ALA A 471 23.34 28.83 -57.47
CA ALA A 471 22.03 29.50 -57.44
C ALA A 471 21.01 29.43 -58.62
N VAL A 472 19.70 29.37 -58.27
CA VAL A 472 18.64 30.38 -58.58
C VAL A 472 17.21 29.82 -58.33
N ALA A 473 16.26 30.73 -58.12
CA ALA A 473 14.79 30.60 -58.15
C ALA A 473 14.03 30.06 -56.91
N GLU A 474 12.97 30.79 -56.62
CA GLU A 474 11.97 30.58 -55.57
C GLU A 474 10.90 29.56 -55.99
N GLY A 475 10.05 29.15 -55.02
CA GLY A 475 8.62 29.02 -55.33
C GLY A 475 7.98 27.63 -55.26
N GLU A 476 7.91 27.03 -54.07
CA GLU A 476 6.61 26.52 -53.56
C GLU A 476 6.67 26.16 -52.06
N LYS A 477 5.74 26.69 -51.26
CA LYS A 477 5.53 26.26 -49.87
C LYS A 477 4.47 25.16 -49.82
N ILE A 478 4.84 23.96 -50.25
CA ILE A 478 4.03 22.76 -49.97
C ILE A 478 4.09 22.50 -48.46
N SER A 479 3.03 22.86 -47.75
CA SER A 479 2.81 22.47 -46.36
C SER A 479 2.59 20.96 -46.31
N LYS A 480 3.66 20.20 -46.06
CA LYS A 480 3.55 18.76 -45.79
C LYS A 480 2.57 18.56 -44.63
N PRO A 481 1.57 17.66 -44.73
CA PRO A 481 0.80 17.26 -43.56
C PRO A 481 1.77 16.68 -42.54
N ILE A 482 1.66 17.12 -41.29
CA ILE A 482 2.55 16.65 -40.22
C ILE A 482 2.29 15.17 -40.01
N ALA A 483 3.34 14.37 -40.15
CA ALA A 483 3.21 12.91 -40.20
C ALA A 483 2.65 12.40 -38.86
N LYS A 484 1.53 11.66 -38.91
CA LYS A 484 1.02 10.94 -37.74
C LYS A 484 2.15 10.14 -37.12
N ASN A 485 2.45 10.39 -35.85
CA ASN A 485 3.52 9.67 -35.16
C ASN A 485 3.04 8.25 -34.84
N GLN A 486 3.17 7.35 -35.82
CA GLN A 486 2.75 5.96 -35.74
C GLN A 486 3.35 5.22 -34.54
N LYS A 487 4.51 5.66 -34.03
CA LYS A 487 5.09 5.11 -32.79
C LYS A 487 4.25 5.50 -31.57
N ILE A 488 3.85 6.76 -31.43
CA ILE A 488 2.97 7.21 -30.32
C ILE A 488 1.59 6.57 -30.43
N GLU A 489 0.98 6.54 -31.62
CA GLU A 489 -0.34 5.93 -31.82
C GLU A 489 -0.33 4.43 -31.48
N LYS A 490 0.71 3.70 -31.92
CA LYS A 490 0.90 2.29 -31.55
C LYS A 490 1.07 2.12 -30.04
N LEU A 491 1.94 2.91 -29.40
CA LEU A 491 2.18 2.82 -27.96
C LEU A 491 0.93 3.20 -27.13
N LYS A 492 0.14 4.19 -27.57
CA LYS A 492 -1.20 4.48 -27.01
C LYS A 492 -2.11 3.25 -27.12
N SER A 493 -2.28 2.69 -28.33
CA SER A 493 -3.14 1.51 -28.55
C SER A 493 -2.71 0.22 -27.82
N GLN A 494 -1.52 0.22 -27.21
CA GLN A 494 -1.00 -0.89 -26.43
C GLN A 494 -1.06 -0.63 -24.91
N GLY A 495 -1.44 0.58 -24.47
CA GLY A 495 -1.43 1.01 -23.06
C GLY A 495 -0.04 1.35 -22.50
N ILE A 496 0.92 1.71 -23.36
CA ILE A 496 2.35 1.86 -23.02
C ILE A 496 2.74 3.32 -22.72
N ILE A 497 1.88 4.27 -23.11
CA ILE A 497 2.05 5.69 -22.82
C ILE A 497 1.01 6.08 -21.77
N THR A 498 1.47 6.34 -20.55
CA THR A 498 0.63 6.75 -19.42
C THR A 498 0.72 8.25 -19.21
N ARG A 499 -0.40 8.89 -18.86
CA ARG A 499 -0.43 10.32 -18.47
C ARG A 499 0.07 10.55 -17.04
N ASN A 500 -0.02 9.49 -16.23
CA ASN A 500 0.42 9.38 -14.84
C ASN A 500 1.87 8.91 -14.78
N GLN A 501 2.64 9.40 -13.81
CA GLN A 501 3.94 8.82 -13.41
C GLN A 501 4.05 8.80 -11.88
N LEU A 502 4.94 7.97 -11.34
CA LEU A 502 5.19 7.88 -9.90
C LEU A 502 6.54 8.50 -9.53
N TRP A 503 6.53 9.47 -8.61
CA TRP A 503 7.74 10.10 -8.07
C TRP A 503 7.95 9.70 -6.63
N LEU A 504 9.14 9.16 -6.32
CA LEU A 504 9.54 8.82 -4.95
C LEU A 504 9.53 10.07 -4.07
N ALA A 505 8.55 10.18 -3.16
CA ALA A 505 8.38 11.31 -2.26
C ALA A 505 9.02 11.03 -0.89
N SER A 506 8.96 9.80 -0.38
CA SER A 506 9.69 9.38 0.82
C SER A 506 9.96 7.87 0.82
N ARG A 507 11.08 7.43 1.43
CA ARG A 507 11.30 6.00 1.76
C ARG A 507 10.87 5.63 3.18
N ASN A 508 10.44 6.61 3.98
CA ASN A 508 9.99 6.40 5.35
C ASN A 508 8.81 7.35 5.65
N PHE A 509 7.66 7.07 5.02
CA PHE A 509 6.45 7.92 5.07
C PHE A 509 6.01 8.24 6.50
N LEU A 510 5.93 7.22 7.35
CA LEU A 510 5.50 7.32 8.75
C LEU A 510 6.63 7.67 9.73
N GLN A 511 7.84 7.98 9.23
CA GLN A 511 9.02 8.32 10.03
C GLN A 511 9.37 7.26 11.10
N ILE A 512 9.20 5.98 10.72
CA ILE A 512 9.38 4.81 11.58
C ILE A 512 10.86 4.51 11.77
N GLU A 513 11.31 4.39 13.02
CA GLU A 513 12.68 4.07 13.40
C GLU A 513 12.72 2.95 14.44
N SER A 514 13.50 1.89 14.17
CA SER A 514 13.61 0.74 15.07
C SER A 514 14.74 0.95 16.08
N LEU A 515 14.41 0.87 17.37
CA LEU A 515 15.42 0.83 18.43
C LEU A 515 16.22 -0.50 18.40
N GLY A 516 15.72 -1.54 17.73
CA GLY A 516 16.43 -2.80 17.50
C GLY A 516 17.08 -2.92 16.10
N GLY A 517 17.02 -1.89 15.26
CA GLY A 517 17.36 -2.01 13.84
C GLY A 517 16.46 -3.01 13.10
N SER A 518 17.01 -3.82 12.18
CA SER A 518 16.26 -4.83 11.42
C SER A 518 15.95 -6.12 12.17
N GLU A 519 16.22 -6.16 13.49
CA GLU A 519 15.96 -7.32 14.33
C GLU A 519 14.47 -7.62 14.54
N ARG A 520 14.18 -8.88 14.87
CA ARG A 520 12.82 -9.34 15.24
C ARG A 520 12.79 -9.79 16.70
N HIS A 521 11.59 -9.92 17.26
CA HIS A 521 11.34 -10.42 18.63
C HIS A 521 12.21 -9.71 19.68
N SER A 522 12.12 -8.39 19.72
CA SER A 522 12.90 -7.56 20.64
C SER A 522 12.33 -7.61 22.06
N PHE A 523 13.19 -7.63 23.07
CA PHE A 523 12.81 -7.59 24.49
C PHE A 523 13.38 -6.34 25.14
N ILE A 524 12.54 -5.56 25.84
CA ILE A 524 12.94 -4.31 26.49
C ILE A 524 13.16 -4.55 27.99
N THR A 525 14.22 -3.97 28.54
CA THR A 525 14.34 -3.69 29.97
C THR A 525 14.84 -2.25 30.15
N SER A 526 14.56 -1.65 31.30
CA SER A 526 14.79 -0.23 31.57
C SER A 526 15.36 0.00 32.96
N GLY A 527 16.20 1.01 33.13
CA GLY A 527 16.77 1.41 34.41
C GLY A 527 17.65 2.64 34.27
N ASP A 528 17.84 3.39 35.35
CA ASP A 528 18.77 4.53 35.38
C ASP A 528 20.19 4.04 35.67
N TRP A 529 20.84 3.42 34.68
CA TRP A 529 22.18 2.83 34.87
C TRP A 529 23.31 3.88 34.94
N ASN A 530 23.00 5.14 34.67
CA ASN A 530 23.96 6.24 34.61
C ASN A 530 23.80 7.23 35.79
N LYS A 531 22.66 7.12 36.52
CA LYS A 531 22.28 7.85 37.74
C LYS A 531 21.99 9.33 37.52
N ASP A 532 21.50 9.68 36.33
CA ASP A 532 21.16 11.05 35.94
C ASP A 532 19.70 11.45 36.24
N GLY A 533 18.91 10.53 36.80
CA GLY A 533 17.50 10.68 37.15
C GLY A 533 16.53 10.26 36.04
N ARG A 534 16.99 9.55 35.00
CA ARG A 534 16.17 9.14 33.84
C ARG A 534 16.32 7.66 33.55
N LEU A 535 15.25 7.04 33.07
CA LEU A 535 15.26 5.62 32.71
C LEU A 535 15.82 5.44 31.30
N ASP A 536 16.98 4.81 31.23
CA ASP A 536 17.63 4.31 30.03
C ASP A 536 17.04 2.94 29.62
N ILE A 537 17.29 2.48 28.38
CA ILE A 537 16.73 1.20 27.87
C ILE A 537 17.75 0.27 27.21
N LEU A 538 17.70 -1.01 27.56
CA LEU A 538 18.34 -2.10 26.83
C LEU A 538 17.32 -2.85 25.97
N VAL A 539 17.69 -3.11 24.71
CA VAL A 539 16.86 -3.84 23.74
C VAL A 539 17.59 -5.11 23.31
N GLY A 540 17.05 -6.26 23.72
CA GLY A 540 17.44 -7.59 23.24
C GLY A 540 16.84 -7.91 21.87
N SER A 541 17.29 -9.01 21.24
CA SER A 541 16.99 -9.32 19.84
C SER A 541 17.02 -10.82 19.51
N ARG A 542 16.37 -11.19 18.40
CA ARG A 542 16.43 -12.54 17.80
C ARG A 542 17.76 -12.89 17.12
N SER A 543 18.75 -12.00 17.12
CA SER A 543 20.12 -12.38 16.76
C SER A 543 21.09 -12.41 17.94
N GLY A 544 20.66 -12.08 19.17
CA GLY A 544 21.50 -12.14 20.37
C GLY A 544 22.39 -10.92 20.60
N GLU A 545 22.22 -9.87 19.79
CA GLU A 545 22.75 -8.53 20.04
C GLU A 545 21.94 -7.84 21.14
N ILE A 546 22.56 -6.91 21.87
CA ILE A 546 21.88 -6.09 22.89
C ILE A 546 22.24 -4.64 22.60
N PHE A 547 21.24 -3.85 22.23
CA PHE A 547 21.38 -2.41 22.01
C PHE A 547 21.13 -1.67 23.33
N ALA A 548 21.78 -0.54 23.53
CA ALA A 548 21.62 0.30 24.72
C ALA A 548 21.38 1.75 24.29
N PHE A 549 20.44 2.43 24.94
CA PHE A 549 20.12 3.82 24.69
C PHE A 549 19.99 4.61 26.00
N GLU A 550 20.78 5.69 26.10
CA GLU A 550 20.62 6.71 27.15
C GLU A 550 19.43 7.63 26.82
N ASN A 551 18.63 8.00 27.80
CA ASN A 551 17.62 9.05 27.69
C ASN A 551 18.22 10.41 28.11
N ARG A 552 18.37 11.33 27.16
CA ARG A 552 18.95 12.67 27.42
C ARG A 552 17.90 13.78 27.53
N ALA A 553 16.61 13.44 27.53
CA ALA A 553 15.53 14.41 27.68
C ALA A 553 15.21 14.72 29.15
N LYS A 554 15.20 16.01 29.53
CA LYS A 554 14.74 16.44 30.87
C LYS A 554 13.27 16.09 31.16
N SER A 555 12.47 15.82 30.12
CA SER A 555 11.10 15.32 30.21
C SER A 555 10.75 14.59 28.90
N GLY A 556 10.07 13.45 29.02
CA GLY A 556 9.82 12.55 27.88
C GLY A 556 11.06 11.71 27.55
N THR A 557 11.27 11.45 26.26
CA THR A 557 12.29 10.51 25.75
C THR A 557 13.11 11.15 24.63
N ASP A 558 14.43 11.13 24.76
CA ASP A 558 15.38 11.45 23.68
C ASP A 558 16.57 10.50 23.73
N TRP A 559 16.49 9.46 22.90
CA TRP A 559 17.37 8.31 22.94
C TRP A 559 18.67 8.56 22.18
N TYR A 560 19.79 8.24 22.82
CA TYR A 560 21.12 8.24 22.22
C TYR A 560 21.70 6.82 22.29
N PRO A 561 22.02 6.17 21.16
CA PRO A 561 22.60 4.83 21.18
C PRO A 561 24.02 4.85 21.80
N VAL A 562 24.27 3.94 22.74
CA VAL A 562 25.53 3.82 23.49
C VAL A 562 26.16 2.45 23.27
N TYR A 563 27.49 2.43 23.13
CA TYR A 563 28.24 1.23 22.80
C TYR A 563 29.02 0.68 23.98
N PHE A 564 28.43 -0.28 24.69
CA PHE A 564 29.09 -1.00 25.77
C PHE A 564 29.82 -2.25 25.24
N PRO A 565 31.16 -2.38 25.39
CA PRO A 565 31.91 -3.55 24.92
C PRO A 565 31.43 -4.89 25.50
N ALA A 566 30.84 -4.89 26.69
CA ALA A 566 30.26 -6.07 27.34
C ALA A 566 28.94 -6.54 26.70
N LEU A 567 28.19 -5.64 26.05
CA LEU A 567 26.92 -5.96 25.39
C LEU A 567 27.09 -6.54 23.98
N LYS A 568 28.30 -6.49 23.40
CA LYS A 568 28.61 -7.10 22.10
C LYS A 568 28.13 -8.55 22.01
N LYS A 569 27.62 -8.92 20.83
CA LYS A 569 27.13 -10.27 20.50
C LYS A 569 28.24 -11.34 20.57
N ASN A 570 28.40 -11.97 21.73
CA ASN A 570 29.34 -13.07 21.94
C ASN A 570 28.68 -14.42 21.66
N LYS A 571 28.58 -14.81 20.38
CA LYS A 571 27.95 -16.06 19.87
C LYS A 571 26.49 -16.33 20.27
N ARG A 572 25.87 -15.47 21.10
CA ARG A 572 24.43 -15.49 21.42
C ARG A 572 23.62 -15.53 20.12
N LYS A 573 22.56 -16.36 20.12
CA LYS A 573 21.55 -16.39 19.05
C LYS A 573 20.27 -15.65 19.42
N PHE A 574 20.01 -15.45 20.71
CA PHE A 574 18.88 -14.71 21.24
C PHE A 574 19.33 -13.93 22.47
N SER A 575 18.67 -12.82 22.79
CA SER A 575 18.95 -12.01 23.98
C SER A 575 17.68 -11.43 24.57
N THR A 576 17.54 -11.57 25.88
CA THR A 576 16.48 -10.98 26.70
C THR A 576 17.20 -10.31 27.89
N PRO A 577 17.63 -9.04 27.75
CA PRO A 577 18.31 -8.34 28.83
C PRO A 577 17.34 -8.10 30.00
N VAL A 578 17.89 -8.12 31.21
CA VAL A 578 17.23 -7.69 32.44
C VAL A 578 18.20 -6.78 33.17
N LEU A 579 17.73 -5.61 33.59
CA LEU A 579 18.46 -4.72 34.49
C LEU A 579 18.03 -4.98 35.94
N ALA A 580 19.01 -5.01 36.83
CA ALA A 580 18.82 -5.05 38.27
C ALA A 580 20.01 -4.35 38.93
N ASP A 581 19.71 -3.44 39.85
CA ASP A 581 20.66 -2.96 40.85
C ASP A 581 20.92 -4.10 41.86
N LEU A 582 22.19 -4.32 42.24
CA LEU A 582 22.62 -5.42 43.10
C LEU A 582 23.36 -4.96 44.36
N ASP A 583 23.88 -3.73 44.36
CA ASP A 583 24.70 -3.14 45.42
C ASP A 583 24.13 -1.83 46.01
N GLY A 584 22.99 -1.34 45.51
CA GLY A 584 22.35 -0.10 45.95
C GLY A 584 23.00 1.13 45.32
N ASP A 585 23.48 0.96 44.08
CA ASP A 585 24.54 1.76 43.43
C ASP A 585 23.97 2.86 42.53
#